data_AF-A0A9X6XBR6-F1
#
_entry.id   AF-A0A9X6XBR6-F1
#
_cell.length_a   1.000
_cell.length_b   1.000
_cell.length_c   1.000
_cell.angle_alpha   90.00
_cell.angle_beta   90.00
_cell.angle_gamma   90.00
#
_symmetry.space_group_name_H-M   'P 1'
#
loop_
_entity.id
_entity.type
_entity.pdbx_description
1 polymer ?
#
loop_
_entity_poly.entity_id
_entity_poly.type
_entity_poly.pdbx_seq_one_letter_code
_entity_poly.pdbx_strand_id
1 'polypeptide(L)'
;MSNYKSQLKRIVEGLKHTDPAIRHDAIFELIELSEVDDLQFNLLTLEWLAKEAAYPYPTSFKVWDEPSYHLIKFISDFEIPELTEALIKYYPEYSKAAKEEVFRYITSFDGEEHELAILELIEQDIQNKQVVLPLDVLYDNPGIIIKLLEKHTELFEVEEYKTTFYRLLSYCLDKNYLDRFKTKYIAPLLLVDYQKQVDEFLRYQNDYNIKFVYGSWKETYLQIRSIMAIYLSLMEYYFNDEMTPFIKEAMSFTDPFIRTNAIIAALQRDIDVPEELLLDCATNIESTEYFYWEILRIRKEHLFPINEKKQEYFAKSHLFLHIVQEHDFVPETIELVKQLDIENSYNQPIRYYLASVSHDDQVIPAWVGAYSLEEEDDSIHMWEGTYLEDGQFNEKSIEEHVQLFMDKRANEKEEDASLVHYEGKPKISKWFYAWYLLLALRGYQAFSTMDPVYISLTTLLAALIVSYHIYKTKLVKKKIEIVGNVVRYTEKDAHSQILLEDIKKITIQKSNMKTRLLDRRSQVVAIYNKQNKVALEFPLECVSYDEFAFVVDELTDHLKEQPHIQQQ
;
A
#
# COMPACT_ATOMS: atom_id res chain seq x y z
N MET A 1 -6.50 -27.89 19.72
CA MET A 1 -7.81 -27.20 19.81
C MET A 1 -8.33 -26.98 21.24
N SER A 2 -8.37 -27.97 22.14
CA SER A 2 -8.88 -27.77 23.53
C SER A 2 -8.09 -26.72 24.36
N ASN A 3 -6.78 -26.58 24.14
CA ASN A 3 -5.91 -25.67 24.90
C ASN A 3 -6.11 -24.18 24.53
N TYR A 4 -6.21 -23.89 23.23
CA TYR A 4 -6.36 -22.51 22.75
C TYR A 4 -7.70 -21.89 23.15
N LYS A 5 -8.78 -22.68 23.21
CA LYS A 5 -10.08 -22.17 23.67
C LYS A 5 -10.06 -21.74 25.14
N SER A 6 -9.34 -22.46 26.00
CA SER A 6 -9.16 -22.02 27.40
C SER A 6 -8.23 -20.82 27.51
N GLN A 7 -7.20 -20.74 26.67
CA GLN A 7 -6.29 -19.59 26.61
C GLN A 7 -7.03 -18.32 26.17
N LEU A 8 -7.80 -18.37 25.08
CA LEU A 8 -8.61 -17.23 24.61
C LEU A 8 -9.59 -16.74 25.68
N LYS A 9 -10.24 -17.65 26.42
CA LYS A 9 -11.10 -17.26 27.54
C LYS A 9 -10.35 -16.52 28.63
N ARG A 10 -9.14 -16.97 28.97
CA ARG A 10 -8.29 -16.29 29.95
C ARG A 10 -7.91 -14.89 29.46
N ILE A 11 -7.48 -14.79 28.20
CA ILE A 11 -7.14 -13.52 27.56
C ILE A 11 -8.33 -12.56 27.62
N VAL A 12 -9.51 -12.98 27.14
CA VAL A 12 -10.72 -12.15 27.14
C VAL A 12 -11.12 -11.68 28.55
N GLU A 13 -10.97 -12.52 29.57
CA GLU A 13 -11.21 -12.09 30.95
C GLU A 13 -10.15 -11.09 31.46
N GLY A 14 -8.88 -11.24 31.06
CA GLY A 14 -7.83 -10.27 31.34
C GLY A 14 -8.10 -8.91 30.69
N LEU A 15 -8.59 -8.91 29.44
CA LEU A 15 -8.97 -7.69 28.71
C LEU A 15 -10.07 -6.87 29.41
N LYS A 16 -10.96 -7.53 30.17
CA LYS A 16 -12.04 -6.86 30.93
C LYS A 16 -11.57 -6.23 32.23
N HIS A 17 -10.31 -6.47 32.63
CA HIS A 17 -9.80 -6.01 33.91
C HIS A 17 -9.63 -4.48 33.92
N THR A 18 -9.88 -3.84 35.06
CA THR A 18 -9.79 -2.37 35.20
C THR A 18 -8.35 -1.85 35.23
N ASP A 19 -7.40 -2.71 35.64
CA ASP A 19 -5.96 -2.42 35.63
C ASP A 19 -5.36 -2.51 34.20
N PRO A 20 -4.81 -1.40 33.67
CA PRO A 20 -4.04 -1.37 32.43
C PRO A 20 -2.95 -2.41 32.27
N ALA A 21 -2.23 -2.75 33.34
CA ALA A 21 -1.11 -3.69 33.25
C ALA A 21 -1.61 -5.11 32.93
N ILE A 22 -2.73 -5.51 33.54
CA ILE A 22 -3.34 -6.81 33.27
C ILE A 22 -3.94 -6.86 31.86
N ARG A 23 -4.49 -5.74 31.38
CA ARG A 23 -4.94 -5.65 29.98
C ARG A 23 -3.76 -5.73 29.01
N HIS A 24 -2.65 -5.05 29.33
CA HIS A 24 -1.42 -5.11 28.53
C HIS A 24 -0.93 -6.54 28.36
N ASP A 25 -0.81 -7.29 29.46
CA ASP A 25 -0.38 -8.69 29.43
C ASP A 25 -1.33 -9.55 28.58
N ALA A 26 -2.65 -9.34 28.71
CA ALA A 26 -3.65 -10.06 27.91
C ALA A 26 -3.59 -9.72 26.41
N ILE A 27 -3.35 -8.45 26.06
CA ILE A 27 -3.16 -8.01 24.67
C ILE A 27 -1.88 -8.60 24.09
N PHE A 28 -0.80 -8.60 24.86
CA PHE A 28 0.46 -9.21 24.46
C PHE A 28 0.30 -10.72 24.24
N GLU A 29 -0.39 -11.44 25.14
CA GLU A 29 -0.72 -12.85 24.94
C GLU A 29 -1.58 -13.11 23.68
N LEU A 30 -2.43 -12.15 23.28
CA LEU A 30 -3.23 -12.24 22.06
C LEU A 30 -2.37 -12.06 20.81
N ILE A 31 -1.44 -11.10 20.84
CA ILE A 31 -0.51 -10.82 19.74
C ILE A 31 0.46 -12.01 19.55
N GLU A 32 1.04 -12.53 20.63
CA GLU A 32 1.86 -13.74 20.57
C GLU A 32 1.07 -14.92 19.99
N LEU A 33 -0.23 -14.99 20.27
CA LEU A 33 -1.08 -16.05 19.72
C LEU A 33 -1.31 -15.85 18.21
N SER A 34 -1.44 -14.62 17.69
CA SER A 34 -1.56 -14.39 16.24
C SER A 34 -0.28 -14.74 15.47
N GLU A 35 0.89 -14.72 16.11
CA GLU A 35 2.16 -15.09 15.50
C GLU A 35 2.36 -16.62 15.37
N VAL A 36 1.43 -17.44 15.88
CA VAL A 36 1.53 -18.89 15.79
C VAL A 36 1.15 -19.37 14.38
N ASP A 37 2.13 -19.93 13.67
CA ASP A 37 1.94 -20.55 12.36
C ASP A 37 0.80 -21.60 12.36
N ASP A 38 0.02 -21.63 11.27
CA ASP A 38 -1.07 -22.57 11.03
C ASP A 38 -2.17 -22.58 12.12
N LEU A 39 -2.35 -21.47 12.85
CA LEU A 39 -3.44 -21.34 13.82
C LEU A 39 -4.80 -21.40 13.11
N GLN A 40 -5.70 -22.26 13.61
CA GLN A 40 -7.06 -22.41 13.05
C GLN A 40 -8.11 -22.43 14.15
N PHE A 41 -9.09 -21.53 14.05
CA PHE A 41 -10.32 -21.57 14.83
C PHE A 41 -11.52 -21.89 13.94
N ASN A 42 -12.56 -22.45 14.56
CA ASN A 42 -13.84 -22.59 13.88
C ASN A 42 -14.63 -21.27 13.95
N LEU A 43 -15.56 -21.10 13.01
CA LEU A 43 -16.41 -19.91 12.90
C LEU A 43 -17.09 -19.56 14.24
N LEU A 44 -17.65 -20.54 14.96
CA LEU A 44 -18.30 -20.32 16.26
C LEU A 44 -17.38 -19.68 17.33
N THR A 45 -16.07 -19.94 17.26
CA THR A 45 -15.11 -19.34 18.19
C THR A 45 -14.81 -17.90 17.79
N LEU A 46 -14.69 -17.62 16.49
CA LEU A 46 -14.49 -16.27 15.96
C LEU A 46 -15.73 -15.40 16.18
N GLU A 47 -16.94 -15.92 15.96
CA GLU A 47 -18.20 -15.25 16.27
C GLU A 47 -18.33 -14.91 17.76
N TRP A 48 -17.84 -15.79 18.64
CA TRP A 48 -17.77 -15.52 20.07
C TRP A 48 -16.81 -14.37 20.37
N LEU A 49 -15.61 -14.36 19.77
CA LEU A 49 -14.65 -13.27 19.93
C LEU A 49 -15.19 -11.93 19.40
N ALA A 50 -15.84 -11.92 18.24
CA ALA A 50 -16.54 -10.75 17.71
C ALA A 50 -17.56 -10.21 18.72
N LYS A 51 -18.37 -11.09 19.33
CA LYS A 51 -19.29 -10.69 20.40
C LYS A 51 -18.57 -10.13 21.63
N GLU A 52 -17.46 -10.74 22.05
CA GLU A 52 -16.70 -10.24 23.21
C GLU A 52 -16.04 -8.89 22.92
N ALA A 53 -15.64 -8.60 21.68
CA ALA A 53 -15.11 -7.31 21.28
C ALA A 53 -16.13 -6.16 21.46
N ALA A 54 -17.43 -6.46 21.45
CA ALA A 54 -18.54 -5.53 21.76
C ALA A 54 -18.79 -5.36 23.27
N TYR A 55 -17.96 -5.96 24.13
CA TYR A 55 -18.07 -5.75 25.56
C TYR A 55 -17.74 -4.28 25.92
N PRO A 56 -18.45 -3.67 26.88
CA PRO A 56 -18.16 -2.32 27.35
C PRO A 56 -16.88 -2.31 28.21
N TYR A 57 -15.72 -2.31 27.56
CA TYR A 57 -14.41 -2.31 28.21
C TYR A 57 -14.18 -1.03 29.03
N PRO A 58 -13.29 -1.09 30.05
CA PRO A 58 -12.83 0.11 30.74
C PRO A 58 -12.22 1.12 29.76
N THR A 59 -12.32 2.42 30.07
CA THR A 59 -11.79 3.48 29.21
C THR A 59 -10.28 3.31 28.97
N SER A 60 -9.92 3.13 27.70
CA SER A 60 -8.54 3.10 27.24
C SER A 60 -7.88 4.45 27.39
N PHE A 61 -6.61 4.48 27.81
CA PHE A 61 -5.82 5.72 27.87
C PHE A 61 -4.84 5.86 26.70
N LYS A 62 -4.61 4.77 25.94
CA LYS A 62 -3.78 4.72 24.73
C LYS A 62 -4.34 3.70 23.74
N VAL A 63 -3.95 3.82 22.46
CA VAL A 63 -4.36 2.91 21.37
C VAL A 63 -3.94 1.46 21.66
N TRP A 64 -2.75 1.23 22.21
CA TRP A 64 -2.31 -0.13 22.56
C TRP A 64 -3.21 -0.79 23.61
N ASP A 65 -3.93 -0.01 24.43
CA ASP A 65 -4.81 -0.46 25.52
C ASP A 65 -6.28 -0.48 25.08
N GLU A 66 -6.56 -0.86 23.83
CA GLU A 66 -7.90 -0.85 23.24
C GLU A 66 -8.36 -2.29 22.94
N PRO A 67 -9.04 -2.97 23.90
CA PRO A 67 -9.36 -4.39 23.75
C PRO A 67 -10.29 -4.74 22.60
N SER A 68 -11.22 -3.84 22.25
CA SER A 68 -12.15 -4.08 21.14
C SER A 68 -11.37 -4.23 19.84
N TYR A 69 -10.47 -3.30 19.54
CA TYR A 69 -9.61 -3.31 18.36
C TYR A 69 -8.76 -4.56 18.29
N HIS A 70 -8.04 -4.91 19.36
CA HIS A 70 -7.14 -6.07 19.33
C HIS A 70 -7.88 -7.40 19.10
N LEU A 71 -9.10 -7.53 19.64
CA LEU A 71 -9.93 -8.70 19.37
C LEU A 71 -10.41 -8.74 17.92
N ILE A 72 -10.85 -7.61 17.35
CA ILE A 72 -11.23 -7.55 15.94
C ILE A 72 -10.03 -7.80 15.04
N LYS A 73 -8.87 -7.18 15.34
CA LYS A 73 -7.64 -7.38 14.57
C LYS A 73 -7.22 -8.83 14.53
N PHE A 74 -7.23 -9.49 15.69
CA PHE A 74 -6.91 -10.92 15.79
C PHE A 74 -7.85 -11.80 14.96
N ILE A 75 -9.17 -11.54 14.97
CA ILE A 75 -10.10 -12.36 14.18
C ILE A 75 -10.05 -12.05 12.68
N SER A 76 -9.60 -10.85 12.29
CA SER A 76 -9.46 -10.47 10.89
C SER A 76 -8.44 -11.32 10.13
N ASP A 77 -7.39 -11.79 10.80
CA ASP A 77 -6.32 -12.60 10.20
C ASP A 77 -6.78 -13.99 9.70
N PHE A 78 -8.01 -14.41 10.03
CA PHE A 78 -8.55 -15.70 9.60
C PHE A 78 -9.32 -15.65 8.26
N GLU A 79 -9.65 -14.46 7.76
CA GLU A 79 -10.27 -14.22 6.44
C GLU A 79 -11.47 -15.15 6.11
N ILE A 80 -12.45 -15.27 7.02
CA ILE A 80 -13.64 -16.11 6.84
C ILE A 80 -14.87 -15.23 6.49
N PRO A 81 -15.37 -15.23 5.23
CA PRO A 81 -16.45 -14.34 4.81
C PRO A 81 -17.71 -14.42 5.68
N GLU A 82 -18.07 -15.61 6.16
CA GLU A 82 -19.24 -15.84 7.01
C GLU A 82 -19.19 -15.09 8.36
N LEU A 83 -18.00 -14.71 8.83
CA LEU A 83 -17.83 -13.91 10.05
C LEU A 83 -18.40 -12.49 9.91
N THR A 84 -18.54 -11.99 8.67
CA THR A 84 -19.08 -10.66 8.37
C THR A 84 -20.45 -10.42 9.01
N GLU A 85 -21.32 -11.44 9.01
CA GLU A 85 -22.65 -11.33 9.64
C GLU A 85 -22.56 -11.03 11.15
N ALA A 86 -21.63 -11.68 11.84
CA ALA A 86 -21.41 -11.47 13.27
C ALA A 86 -20.78 -10.11 13.55
N LEU A 87 -19.82 -9.68 12.72
CA LEU A 87 -19.18 -8.37 12.84
C LEU A 87 -20.19 -7.24 12.66
N ILE A 88 -21.03 -7.29 11.62
CA ILE A 88 -22.10 -6.31 11.37
C ILE A 88 -23.08 -6.27 12.54
N LYS A 89 -23.48 -7.44 13.06
CA LYS A 89 -24.46 -7.54 14.16
C LYS A 89 -24.01 -6.83 15.44
N TYR A 90 -22.72 -6.88 15.76
CA TYR A 90 -22.14 -6.31 16.99
C TYR A 90 -21.40 -4.99 16.74
N TYR A 91 -21.38 -4.52 15.50
CA TYR A 91 -20.71 -3.29 15.07
C TYR A 91 -21.06 -2.05 15.89
N PRO A 92 -22.35 -1.79 16.24
CA PRO A 92 -22.72 -0.56 16.95
C PRO A 92 -22.04 -0.41 18.31
N GLU A 93 -21.69 -1.51 18.97
CA GLU A 93 -21.07 -1.55 20.29
C GLU A 93 -19.54 -1.55 20.26
N TYR A 94 -18.92 -1.69 19.09
CA TYR A 94 -17.47 -1.66 18.95
C TYR A 94 -16.88 -0.28 19.21
N SER A 95 -15.62 -0.27 19.64
CA SER A 95 -14.83 0.97 19.71
C SER A 95 -14.64 1.59 18.32
N LYS A 96 -14.24 2.86 18.26
CA LYS A 96 -13.93 3.52 16.98
C LYS A 96 -12.87 2.75 16.17
N ALA A 97 -11.78 2.32 16.83
CA ALA A 97 -10.69 1.60 16.16
C ALA A 97 -11.13 0.20 15.68
N ALA A 98 -11.93 -0.51 16.47
CA ALA A 98 -12.52 -1.78 16.07
C ALA A 98 -13.46 -1.63 14.86
N LYS A 99 -14.27 -0.57 14.81
CA LYS A 99 -15.11 -0.26 13.64
C LYS A 99 -14.28 -0.06 12.36
N GLU A 100 -13.16 0.64 12.43
CA GLU A 100 -12.23 0.81 11.30
C GLU A 100 -11.67 -0.53 10.81
N GLU A 101 -11.31 -1.44 11.72
CA GLU A 101 -10.83 -2.77 11.35
C GLU A 101 -11.94 -3.64 10.74
N VAL A 102 -13.19 -3.53 11.20
CA VAL A 102 -14.33 -4.20 10.56
C VAL A 102 -14.50 -3.73 9.11
N PHE A 103 -14.28 -2.45 8.82
CA PHE A 103 -14.34 -1.94 7.46
C PHE A 103 -13.27 -2.60 6.58
N ARG A 104 -12.02 -2.67 7.05
CA ARG A 104 -10.93 -3.37 6.34
C ARG A 104 -11.28 -4.83 6.10
N TYR A 105 -11.83 -5.50 7.10
CA TYR A 105 -12.22 -6.90 7.00
C TYR A 105 -13.32 -7.14 5.96
N ILE A 106 -14.36 -6.31 5.95
CA ILE A 106 -15.47 -6.50 4.99
C ILE A 106 -15.00 -6.18 3.57
N THR A 107 -14.15 -5.17 3.40
CA THR A 107 -13.63 -4.74 2.09
C THR A 107 -12.51 -5.62 1.54
N SER A 108 -11.91 -6.52 2.34
CA SER A 108 -10.97 -7.51 1.84
C SER A 108 -11.65 -8.63 1.01
N PHE A 109 -12.98 -8.68 1.00
CA PHE A 109 -13.74 -9.62 0.20
C PHE A 109 -14.38 -8.94 -1.02
N ASP A 110 -14.24 -9.58 -2.18
CA ASP A 110 -14.91 -9.14 -3.40
C ASP A 110 -16.42 -9.43 -3.35
N GLY A 111 -17.25 -8.42 -3.65
CA GLY A 111 -18.69 -8.61 -3.82
C GLY A 111 -19.50 -7.33 -3.60
N GLU A 112 -20.57 -7.15 -4.38
CA GLU A 112 -21.48 -6.00 -4.24
C GLU A 112 -22.18 -6.01 -2.87
N GLU A 113 -22.41 -7.20 -2.30
CA GLU A 113 -22.95 -7.38 -0.96
C GLU A 113 -22.07 -6.76 0.13
N HIS A 114 -20.75 -6.81 -0.01
CA HIS A 114 -19.81 -6.25 0.95
C HIS A 114 -19.78 -4.72 0.86
N GLU A 115 -19.82 -4.15 -0.35
CA GLU A 115 -19.99 -2.69 -0.54
C GLU A 115 -21.30 -2.19 0.08
N LEU A 116 -22.40 -2.90 -0.14
CA LEU A 116 -23.71 -2.54 0.41
C LEU A 116 -23.70 -2.59 1.94
N ALA A 117 -23.08 -3.62 2.52
CA ALA A 117 -22.93 -3.72 3.97
C ALA A 117 -22.17 -2.52 4.55
N ILE A 118 -21.05 -2.11 3.94
CA ILE A 118 -20.31 -0.91 4.37
C ILE A 118 -21.19 0.34 4.30
N LEU A 119 -21.92 0.54 3.21
CA LEU A 119 -22.82 1.70 3.07
C LEU A 119 -23.92 1.71 4.14
N GLU A 120 -24.47 0.56 4.48
CA GLU A 120 -25.46 0.42 5.56
C GLU A 120 -24.86 0.75 6.94
N LEU A 121 -23.64 0.28 7.22
CA LEU A 121 -22.94 0.61 8.47
C LEU A 121 -22.65 2.11 8.58
N ILE A 122 -22.18 2.74 7.50
CA ILE A 122 -21.93 4.19 7.47
C ILE A 122 -23.24 4.96 7.69
N GLU A 123 -24.33 4.57 7.01
CA GLU A 123 -25.65 5.17 7.20
C GLU A 123 -26.08 5.11 8.67
N GLN A 124 -25.93 3.94 9.29
CA GLN A 124 -26.27 3.75 10.70
C GLN A 124 -25.44 4.65 11.61
N ASP A 125 -24.12 4.74 11.38
CA ASP A 125 -23.27 5.60 12.19
C ASP A 125 -23.55 7.10 11.96
N ILE A 126 -23.96 7.51 10.75
CA ILE A 126 -24.39 8.89 10.45
C ILE A 126 -25.60 9.24 11.31
N GLN A 127 -26.61 8.37 11.33
CA GLN A 127 -27.82 8.56 12.12
C GLN A 127 -27.52 8.63 13.62
N ASN A 128 -26.55 7.85 14.10
CA ASN A 128 -26.17 7.79 15.52
C ASN A 128 -25.13 8.83 15.94
N LYS A 129 -24.64 9.66 15.01
CA LYS A 129 -23.54 10.63 15.21
C LYS A 129 -22.26 9.97 15.74
N GLN A 130 -21.94 8.79 15.21
CA GLN A 130 -20.77 8.00 15.57
C GLN A 130 -19.96 7.60 14.33
N VAL A 131 -20.02 8.41 13.26
CA VAL A 131 -19.44 8.07 11.96
C VAL A 131 -17.95 7.80 12.07
N VAL A 132 -17.59 6.63 11.56
CA VAL A 132 -16.22 6.24 11.29
C VAL A 132 -16.07 6.16 9.77
N LEU A 133 -15.20 7.01 9.21
CA LEU A 133 -14.87 7.01 7.78
C LEU A 133 -13.37 6.70 7.65
N PRO A 134 -12.99 5.42 7.56
CA PRO A 134 -11.60 5.03 7.32
C PRO A 134 -11.22 5.41 5.88
N LEU A 135 -10.51 6.53 5.73
CA LEU A 135 -10.22 7.12 4.42
C LEU A 135 -9.40 6.20 3.52
N ASP A 136 -8.47 5.45 4.08
CA ASP A 136 -7.65 4.46 3.38
C ASP A 136 -8.51 3.38 2.73
N VAL A 137 -9.42 2.76 3.49
CA VAL A 137 -10.37 1.77 2.97
C VAL A 137 -11.29 2.38 1.91
N LEU A 138 -11.75 3.61 2.12
CA LEU A 138 -12.64 4.29 1.17
C LEU A 138 -11.91 4.63 -0.13
N TYR A 139 -10.64 5.04 -0.09
CA TYR A 139 -9.87 5.37 -1.28
C TYR A 139 -9.66 4.18 -2.20
N ASP A 140 -9.49 2.98 -1.63
CA ASP A 140 -9.43 1.72 -2.40
C ASP A 140 -10.79 1.31 -2.99
N ASN A 141 -11.89 1.89 -2.48
CA ASN A 141 -13.26 1.58 -2.86
C ASN A 141 -14.04 2.82 -3.35
N PRO A 142 -13.65 3.43 -4.49
CA PRO A 142 -14.22 4.70 -4.95
C PRO A 142 -15.73 4.66 -5.24
N GLY A 143 -16.27 3.48 -5.57
CA GLY A 143 -17.71 3.29 -5.76
C GLY A 143 -18.53 3.60 -4.50
N ILE A 144 -17.99 3.27 -3.32
CA ILE A 144 -18.60 3.60 -2.01
C ILE A 144 -18.58 5.11 -1.81
N ILE A 145 -17.44 5.77 -2.07
CA ILE A 145 -17.30 7.22 -1.92
C ILE A 145 -18.34 7.97 -2.75
N ILE A 146 -18.50 7.61 -4.03
CA ILE A 146 -19.44 8.28 -4.93
C ILE A 146 -20.87 8.18 -4.37
N LYS A 147 -21.30 6.98 -3.95
CA LYS A 147 -22.63 6.74 -3.38
C LYS A 147 -22.84 7.57 -2.10
N LEU A 148 -21.81 7.67 -1.24
CA LEU A 148 -21.87 8.50 -0.02
C LEU A 148 -22.02 9.99 -0.33
N LEU A 149 -21.20 10.52 -1.24
CA LEU A 149 -21.26 11.93 -1.65
C LEU A 149 -22.66 12.27 -2.21
N GLU A 150 -23.19 11.43 -3.10
CA GLU A 150 -24.51 11.62 -3.72
C GLU A 150 -25.65 11.64 -2.70
N LYS A 151 -25.63 10.69 -1.77
CA LYS A 151 -26.69 10.47 -0.77
C LYS A 151 -26.65 11.48 0.38
N HIS A 152 -25.46 11.86 0.82
CA HIS A 152 -25.23 12.65 2.04
C HIS A 152 -24.58 14.00 1.78
N THR A 153 -25.03 14.69 0.74
CA THR A 153 -24.49 16.00 0.37
C THR A 153 -24.68 17.06 1.46
N GLU A 154 -25.70 16.93 2.29
CA GLU A 154 -25.93 17.81 3.44
C GLU A 154 -24.80 17.76 4.49
N LEU A 155 -23.98 16.70 4.50
CA LEU A 155 -22.88 16.57 5.45
C LEU A 155 -21.72 17.53 5.19
N PHE A 156 -21.68 18.20 4.02
CA PHE A 156 -20.80 19.36 3.81
C PHE A 156 -21.14 20.54 4.73
N GLU A 157 -22.37 20.62 5.25
CA GLU A 157 -22.77 21.68 6.18
C GLU A 157 -22.51 21.31 7.65
N VAL A 158 -22.16 20.05 7.94
CA VAL A 158 -21.96 19.53 9.31
C VAL A 158 -20.48 19.64 9.68
N GLU A 159 -20.15 20.45 10.68
CA GLU A 159 -18.76 20.74 11.10
C GLU A 159 -17.95 19.48 11.40
N GLU A 160 -18.57 18.47 12.00
CA GLU A 160 -17.90 17.22 12.36
C GLU A 160 -17.47 16.39 11.13
N TYR A 161 -18.14 16.55 9.98
CA TYR A 161 -17.95 15.69 8.81
C TYR A 161 -17.45 16.42 7.56
N LYS A 162 -17.64 17.75 7.48
CA LYS A 162 -17.36 18.54 6.27
C LYS A 162 -15.95 18.33 5.73
N THR A 163 -14.94 18.34 6.60
CA THR A 163 -13.54 18.16 6.19
C THR A 163 -13.30 16.80 5.54
N THR A 164 -13.88 15.74 6.11
CA THR A 164 -13.78 14.39 5.55
C THR A 164 -14.51 14.30 4.21
N PHE A 165 -15.68 14.91 4.10
CA PHE A 165 -16.44 14.96 2.84
C PHE A 165 -15.69 15.75 1.75
N TYR A 166 -15.02 16.84 2.10
CA TYR A 166 -14.15 17.58 1.18
C TYR A 166 -12.94 16.75 0.73
N ARG A 167 -12.31 15.96 1.62
CA ARG A 167 -11.24 15.03 1.26
C ARG A 167 -11.70 13.96 0.28
N LEU A 168 -12.86 13.35 0.54
CA LEU A 168 -13.47 12.35 -0.32
C LEU A 168 -13.80 12.93 -1.70
N LEU A 169 -14.35 14.14 -1.74
CA LEU A 169 -14.66 14.84 -2.98
C LEU A 169 -13.40 15.19 -3.78
N SER A 170 -12.37 15.74 -3.13
CA SER A 170 -11.08 16.05 -3.78
C SER A 170 -10.50 14.79 -4.43
N TYR A 171 -10.42 13.69 -3.68
CA TYR A 171 -9.93 12.41 -4.18
C TYR A 171 -10.68 11.94 -5.44
N CYS A 172 -12.01 11.97 -5.43
CA CYS A 172 -12.81 11.56 -6.57
C CYS A 172 -12.60 12.45 -7.81
N LEU A 173 -12.38 13.75 -7.63
CA LEU A 173 -12.11 14.67 -8.73
C LEU A 173 -10.69 14.46 -9.28
N ASP A 174 -9.69 14.34 -8.41
CA ASP A 174 -8.28 14.13 -8.78
C ASP A 174 -8.06 12.82 -9.54
N LYS A 175 -8.75 11.75 -9.15
CA LYS A 175 -8.71 10.44 -9.83
C LYS A 175 -9.65 10.35 -11.04
N ASN A 176 -10.37 11.42 -11.38
CA ASN A 176 -11.37 11.46 -12.45
C ASN A 176 -12.52 10.45 -12.29
N TYR A 177 -12.83 10.05 -11.06
CA TYR A 177 -14.03 9.25 -10.75
C TYR A 177 -15.31 10.09 -10.85
N LEU A 178 -15.19 11.39 -10.63
CA LEU A 178 -16.24 12.39 -10.84
C LEU A 178 -15.68 13.52 -11.72
N ASP A 179 -16.48 14.01 -12.68
CA ASP A 179 -16.13 15.19 -13.49
C ASP A 179 -16.63 16.48 -12.83
N ARG A 180 -17.91 16.51 -12.41
CA ARG A 180 -18.51 17.65 -11.69
C ARG A 180 -19.51 17.17 -10.66
N PHE A 181 -19.34 17.59 -9.42
CA PHE A 181 -20.24 17.24 -8.34
C PHE A 181 -20.94 18.48 -7.76
N LYS A 182 -22.25 18.62 -8.04
CA LYS A 182 -23.14 19.65 -7.47
C LYS A 182 -22.52 21.06 -7.34
N THR A 183 -21.89 21.56 -8.40
CA THR A 183 -21.12 22.84 -8.44
C THR A 183 -21.82 24.03 -7.79
N LYS A 184 -23.11 24.24 -8.07
CA LYS A 184 -23.87 25.37 -7.52
C LYS A 184 -24.07 25.32 -6.00
N TYR A 185 -23.97 24.13 -5.42
CA TYR A 185 -24.13 23.90 -3.99
C TYR A 185 -22.76 23.93 -3.27
N ILE A 186 -21.77 23.24 -3.84
CA ILE A 186 -20.44 23.11 -3.22
C ILE A 186 -19.62 24.40 -3.30
N ALA A 187 -19.62 25.10 -4.43
CA ALA A 187 -18.79 26.30 -4.63
C ALA A 187 -19.03 27.40 -3.56
N PRO A 188 -20.28 27.80 -3.24
CA PRO A 188 -20.49 28.82 -2.20
C PRO A 188 -20.13 28.32 -0.79
N LEU A 189 -20.38 27.04 -0.47
CA LEU A 189 -19.99 26.46 0.82
C LEU A 189 -18.46 26.45 0.99
N LEU A 190 -17.75 26.03 -0.06
CA LEU A 190 -16.28 25.99 -0.10
C LEU A 190 -15.67 27.35 0.22
N LEU A 191 -16.20 28.44 -0.35
CA LEU A 191 -15.69 29.79 -0.09
C LEU A 191 -15.90 30.22 1.37
N VAL A 192 -17.06 29.93 1.95
CA VAL A 192 -17.36 30.25 3.36
C VAL A 192 -16.45 29.46 4.29
N ASP A 193 -16.29 28.17 4.05
CA ASP A 193 -15.45 27.30 4.88
C ASP A 193 -13.96 27.62 4.73
N TYR A 194 -13.52 27.98 3.51
CA TYR A 194 -12.18 28.48 3.27
C TYR A 194 -11.88 29.74 4.07
N GLN A 195 -12.76 30.74 4.04
CA GLN A 195 -12.55 31.98 4.79
C GLN A 195 -12.47 31.73 6.30
N LYS A 196 -13.34 30.85 6.83
CA LYS A 196 -13.28 30.43 8.23
C LYS A 196 -11.93 29.80 8.57
N GLN A 197 -11.40 28.97 7.67
CA GLN A 197 -10.10 28.33 7.87
C GLN A 197 -8.93 29.33 7.79
N VAL A 198 -9.02 30.34 6.91
CA VAL A 198 -8.07 31.45 6.85
C VAL A 198 -7.99 32.18 8.19
N ASP A 199 -9.12 32.46 8.85
CA ASP A 199 -9.13 33.13 10.16
C ASP A 199 -8.39 32.34 11.26
N GLU A 200 -8.39 31.01 11.17
CA GLU A 200 -7.62 30.14 12.06
C GLU A 200 -6.12 30.14 11.70
N PHE A 201 -5.82 30.09 10.40
CA PHE A 201 -4.47 30.13 9.85
C PHE A 201 -3.73 31.44 10.16
N LEU A 202 -4.41 32.59 10.06
CA LEU A 202 -3.79 33.91 10.21
C LEU A 202 -3.14 34.13 11.59
N ARG A 203 -3.48 33.32 12.59
CA ARG A 203 -2.84 33.32 13.92
C ARG A 203 -1.37 32.90 13.88
N TYR A 204 -0.96 32.16 12.84
CA TYR A 204 0.38 31.60 12.67
C TYR A 204 1.20 32.33 11.61
N GLN A 205 0.56 33.04 10.68
CA GLN A 205 1.15 33.71 9.52
C GLN A 205 2.38 34.58 9.86
N ASN A 206 2.31 35.37 10.93
CA ASN A 206 3.39 36.31 11.29
C ASN A 206 4.61 35.64 11.93
N ASP A 207 4.40 34.50 12.60
CA ASP A 207 5.43 33.77 13.33
C ASP A 207 5.86 32.50 12.59
N TYR A 208 5.46 32.36 11.33
CA TYR A 208 5.70 31.16 10.54
C TYR A 208 7.20 30.79 10.53
N ASN A 209 7.48 29.59 11.00
CA ASN A 209 8.81 28.99 10.99
C ASN A 209 8.69 27.47 10.89
N ILE A 210 9.48 26.86 10.02
CA ILE A 210 9.49 25.41 9.79
C ILE A 210 9.68 24.60 11.08
N LYS A 211 10.51 25.08 12.02
CA LYS A 211 10.71 24.44 13.33
C LYS A 211 9.46 24.49 14.21
N PHE A 212 8.65 25.54 14.11
CA PHE A 212 7.37 25.61 14.83
C PHE A 212 6.33 24.70 14.19
N VAL A 213 6.25 24.69 12.86
CA VAL A 213 5.31 23.87 12.09
C VAL A 213 5.43 22.39 12.45
N TYR A 214 6.64 21.85 12.36
CA TYR A 214 6.89 20.42 12.61
C TYR A 214 7.26 20.11 14.07
N GLY A 215 7.41 21.13 14.92
CA GLY A 215 7.62 21.00 16.36
C GLY A 215 6.39 21.40 17.16
N SER A 216 6.40 22.60 17.73
CA SER A 216 5.41 23.06 18.70
C SER A 216 3.97 23.16 18.19
N TRP A 217 3.76 23.26 16.87
CA TRP A 217 2.45 23.42 16.26
C TRP A 217 1.98 22.15 15.52
N LYS A 218 2.77 21.06 15.52
CA LYS A 218 2.53 19.85 14.73
C LYS A 218 1.10 19.33 14.83
N GLU A 219 0.59 19.21 16.06
CA GLU A 219 -0.72 18.63 16.35
C GLU A 219 -1.92 19.50 15.91
N THR A 220 -1.75 20.81 15.83
CA THR A 220 -2.87 21.74 15.54
C THR A 220 -2.76 22.38 14.16
N TYR A 221 -1.58 22.88 13.82
CA TYR A 221 -1.36 23.67 12.62
C TYR A 221 -1.28 22.82 11.36
N LEU A 222 -0.71 21.61 11.41
CA LEU A 222 -0.67 20.73 10.24
C LEU A 222 -2.07 20.33 9.77
N GLN A 223 -3.03 20.20 10.71
CA GLN A 223 -4.42 19.98 10.35
C GLN A 223 -5.00 21.19 9.59
N ILE A 224 -4.78 22.40 10.09
CA ILE A 224 -5.21 23.65 9.42
C ILE A 224 -4.59 23.75 8.02
N ARG A 225 -3.27 23.53 7.90
CA ARG A 225 -2.52 23.54 6.64
C ARG A 225 -3.05 22.50 5.64
N SER A 226 -3.34 21.29 6.11
CA SER A 226 -3.93 20.23 5.28
C SER A 226 -5.33 20.63 4.75
N ILE A 227 -6.18 21.20 5.60
CA ILE A 227 -7.52 21.64 5.21
C ILE A 227 -7.45 22.78 4.18
N MET A 228 -6.57 23.76 4.40
CA MET A 228 -6.33 24.85 3.46
C MET A 228 -5.92 24.34 2.07
N ALA A 229 -5.00 23.36 2.02
CA ALA A 229 -4.57 22.75 0.77
C ALA A 229 -5.72 22.06 0.03
N ILE A 230 -6.57 21.30 0.74
CA ILE A 230 -7.76 20.67 0.16
C ILE A 230 -8.71 21.71 -0.43
N TYR A 231 -8.96 22.82 0.28
CA TYR A 231 -9.84 23.86 -0.23
C TYR A 231 -9.29 24.55 -1.47
N LEU A 232 -7.99 24.87 -1.50
CA LEU A 232 -7.34 25.47 -2.67
C LEU A 232 -7.35 24.52 -3.87
N SER A 233 -7.08 23.23 -3.68
CA SER A 233 -7.22 22.21 -4.72
C SER A 233 -8.66 22.14 -5.24
N LEU A 234 -9.66 22.14 -4.36
CA LEU A 234 -11.07 22.17 -4.78
C LEU A 234 -11.45 23.46 -5.52
N MET A 235 -10.82 24.60 -5.22
CA MET A 235 -11.04 25.84 -6.00
C MET A 235 -10.55 25.70 -7.44
N GLU A 236 -9.65 24.77 -7.76
CA GLU A 236 -9.39 24.37 -9.14
C GLU A 236 -10.71 23.90 -9.75
N TYR A 237 -11.32 22.84 -9.24
CA TYR A 237 -12.51 22.23 -9.85
C TYR A 237 -13.76 23.12 -9.83
N TYR A 238 -13.94 23.91 -8.77
CA TYR A 238 -15.13 24.73 -8.53
C TYR A 238 -14.96 26.20 -8.93
N PHE A 239 -13.88 26.52 -9.65
CA PHE A 239 -13.49 27.89 -9.99
C PHE A 239 -14.64 28.76 -10.51
N ASN A 240 -14.72 29.96 -9.95
CA ASN A 240 -15.53 31.07 -10.43
C ASN A 240 -14.80 32.40 -10.19
N ASP A 241 -15.30 33.50 -10.77
CA ASP A 241 -14.64 34.81 -10.66
C ASP A 241 -14.50 35.30 -9.20
N GLU A 242 -15.40 34.87 -8.31
CA GLU A 242 -15.35 35.20 -6.87
C GLU A 242 -14.17 34.53 -6.16
N MET A 243 -13.63 33.41 -6.67
CA MET A 243 -12.48 32.70 -6.08
C MET A 243 -11.14 33.39 -6.36
N THR A 244 -11.05 34.22 -7.40
CA THR A 244 -9.78 34.85 -7.82
C THR A 244 -9.10 35.67 -6.72
N PRO A 245 -9.80 36.55 -5.96
CA PRO A 245 -9.19 37.30 -4.87
C PRO A 245 -8.63 36.40 -3.76
N PHE A 246 -9.31 35.31 -3.42
CA PHE A 246 -8.89 34.38 -2.37
C PHE A 246 -7.63 33.60 -2.77
N ILE A 247 -7.57 33.14 -4.03
CA ILE A 247 -6.36 32.49 -4.57
C ILE A 247 -5.19 33.49 -4.55
N LYS A 248 -5.42 34.74 -4.98
CA LYS A 248 -4.38 35.78 -4.96
C LYS A 248 -3.89 36.14 -3.56
N GLU A 249 -4.79 36.18 -2.59
CA GLU A 249 -4.44 36.35 -1.18
C GLU A 249 -3.56 35.19 -0.70
N ALA A 250 -3.96 33.95 -0.99
CA ALA A 250 -3.23 32.76 -0.57
C ALA A 250 -1.81 32.65 -1.16
N MET A 251 -1.61 33.14 -2.38
CA MET A 251 -0.28 33.26 -2.99
C MET A 251 0.66 34.20 -2.21
N SER A 252 0.15 35.05 -1.32
CA SER A 252 0.95 35.95 -0.49
C SER A 252 1.23 35.42 0.93
N PHE A 253 0.71 34.24 1.28
CA PHE A 253 0.92 33.65 2.59
C PHE A 253 2.37 33.23 2.82
N THR A 254 2.85 33.32 4.07
CA THR A 254 4.25 33.02 4.42
C THR A 254 4.53 31.52 4.36
N ASP A 255 3.52 30.69 4.62
CA ASP A 255 3.61 29.23 4.50
C ASP A 255 3.81 28.82 3.02
N PRO A 256 4.95 28.19 2.67
CA PRO A 256 5.30 27.82 1.30
C PRO A 256 4.37 26.74 0.74
N PHE A 257 3.81 25.86 1.58
CA PHE A 257 2.96 24.78 1.11
C PHE A 257 1.55 25.27 0.77
N ILE A 258 0.97 26.13 1.61
CA ILE A 258 -0.32 26.78 1.29
C ILE A 258 -0.15 27.68 0.07
N ARG A 259 0.96 28.44 0.01
CA ARG A 259 1.30 29.27 -1.16
C ARG A 259 1.40 28.45 -2.44
N THR A 260 2.07 27.30 -2.38
CA THR A 260 2.23 26.40 -3.53
C THR A 260 0.88 25.91 -4.03
N ASN A 261 -0.02 25.45 -3.15
CA ASN A 261 -1.38 25.06 -3.54
C ASN A 261 -2.15 26.21 -4.23
N ALA A 262 -2.02 27.44 -3.73
CA ALA A 262 -2.63 28.60 -4.35
C ALA A 262 -2.05 28.92 -5.73
N ILE A 263 -0.73 28.78 -5.90
CA ILE A 263 -0.05 28.96 -7.18
C ILE A 263 -0.50 27.90 -8.18
N ILE A 264 -0.59 26.63 -7.79
CA ILE A 264 -1.12 25.56 -8.66
C ILE A 264 -2.55 25.87 -9.09
N ALA A 265 -3.40 26.29 -8.16
CA ALA A 265 -4.77 26.71 -8.48
C ALA A 265 -4.82 27.91 -9.43
N ALA A 266 -3.93 28.88 -9.25
CA ALA A 266 -3.78 30.04 -10.13
C ALA A 266 -3.35 29.62 -11.54
N LEU A 267 -2.31 28.81 -11.67
CA LEU A 267 -1.78 28.31 -12.95
C LEU A 267 -2.81 27.48 -13.72
N GLN A 268 -3.56 26.63 -13.02
CA GLN A 268 -4.61 25.80 -13.61
C GLN A 268 -5.79 26.62 -14.16
N ARG A 269 -6.01 27.82 -13.60
CA ARG A 269 -7.08 28.75 -14.00
C ARG A 269 -6.58 29.96 -14.77
N ASP A 270 -5.35 29.87 -15.29
CA ASP A 270 -4.69 30.91 -16.09
C ASP A 270 -4.71 32.29 -15.41
N ILE A 271 -4.62 32.31 -14.08
CA ILE A 271 -4.38 33.50 -13.27
C ILE A 271 -2.87 33.78 -13.30
N ASP A 272 -2.51 35.04 -13.54
CA ASP A 272 -1.11 35.47 -13.61
C ASP A 272 -0.35 35.20 -12.30
N VAL A 273 0.80 34.53 -12.41
CA VAL A 273 1.71 34.20 -11.29
C VAL A 273 3.09 34.79 -11.60
N PRO A 274 3.63 35.67 -10.74
CA PRO A 274 4.99 36.19 -10.89
C PRO A 274 6.05 35.08 -10.90
N GLU A 275 7.04 35.21 -11.77
CA GLU A 275 8.16 34.25 -11.89
C GLU A 275 8.94 34.07 -10.58
N GLU A 276 9.05 35.13 -9.77
CA GLU A 276 9.66 35.07 -8.43
C GLU A 276 8.95 34.08 -7.50
N LEU A 277 7.61 34.02 -7.55
CA LEU A 277 6.85 33.07 -6.74
C LEU A 277 7.02 31.62 -7.23
N LEU A 278 7.14 31.41 -8.56
CA LEU A 278 7.44 30.10 -9.12
C LEU A 278 8.82 29.62 -8.65
N LEU A 279 9.81 30.52 -8.65
CA LEU A 279 11.16 30.21 -8.21
C LEU A 279 11.21 29.92 -6.70
N ASP A 280 10.49 30.69 -5.88
CA ASP A 280 10.35 30.43 -4.45
C ASP A 280 9.81 29.01 -4.19
N CYS A 281 8.73 28.63 -4.89
CA CYS A 281 8.15 27.29 -4.76
C CYS A 281 9.10 26.18 -5.20
N ALA A 282 9.83 26.39 -6.31
CA ALA A 282 10.75 25.41 -6.88
C ALA A 282 12.06 25.25 -6.11
N THR A 283 12.41 26.18 -5.22
CA THR A 283 13.68 26.15 -4.46
C THR A 283 13.49 25.97 -2.96
N ASN A 284 12.26 26.08 -2.46
CA ASN A 284 11.95 25.91 -1.04
C ASN A 284 11.96 24.43 -0.62
N ILE A 285 12.54 24.17 0.54
CA ILE A 285 12.79 22.82 1.06
C ILE A 285 11.51 21.97 1.24
N GLU A 286 10.37 22.59 1.56
CA GLU A 286 9.09 21.89 1.78
C GLU A 286 8.28 21.73 0.50
N SER A 287 8.41 22.66 -0.45
CA SER A 287 7.52 22.72 -1.61
C SER A 287 8.13 22.29 -2.93
N THR A 288 9.45 22.20 -3.05
CA THR A 288 10.13 21.91 -4.34
C THR A 288 9.55 20.69 -5.03
N GLU A 289 9.55 19.54 -4.33
CA GLU A 289 9.11 18.28 -4.90
C GLU A 289 7.59 18.30 -5.20
N TYR A 290 6.80 18.75 -4.23
CA TYR A 290 5.34 18.87 -4.36
C TYR A 290 4.93 19.78 -5.53
N PHE A 291 5.57 20.95 -5.67
CA PHE A 291 5.29 21.92 -6.71
C PHE A 291 5.53 21.35 -8.11
N TYR A 292 6.63 20.63 -8.30
CA TYR A 292 6.94 20.01 -9.59
C TYR A 292 5.90 18.96 -9.98
N TRP A 293 5.57 18.04 -9.07
CA TRP A 293 4.59 16.99 -9.34
C TRP A 293 3.20 17.57 -9.66
N GLU A 294 2.79 18.63 -8.96
CA GLU A 294 1.54 19.31 -9.25
C GLU A 294 1.57 20.05 -10.60
N ILE A 295 2.70 20.68 -10.96
CA ILE A 295 2.88 21.27 -12.30
C ILE A 295 2.75 20.21 -13.41
N LEU A 296 3.30 19.01 -13.20
CA LEU A 296 3.13 17.89 -14.12
C LEU A 296 1.66 17.47 -14.21
N ARG A 297 0.97 17.34 -13.07
CA ARG A 297 -0.46 16.99 -12.99
C ARG A 297 -1.32 17.94 -13.84
N ILE A 298 -1.07 19.24 -13.75
CA ILE A 298 -1.80 20.26 -14.52
C ILE A 298 -1.25 20.47 -15.94
N ARG A 299 -0.24 19.69 -16.35
CA ARG A 299 0.41 19.73 -17.69
C ARG A 299 1.02 21.08 -18.04
N LYS A 300 1.62 21.74 -17.05
CA LYS A 300 2.27 23.06 -17.20
C LYS A 300 3.78 22.98 -16.95
N GLU A 301 4.40 21.84 -17.27
CA GLU A 301 5.83 21.51 -17.02
C GLU A 301 6.80 22.62 -17.46
N HIS A 302 6.51 23.26 -18.59
CA HIS A 302 7.25 24.40 -19.14
C HIS A 302 7.28 25.66 -18.24
N LEU A 303 6.48 25.72 -17.17
CA LEU A 303 6.47 26.79 -16.19
C LEU A 303 7.35 26.50 -14.96
N PHE A 304 7.93 25.30 -14.87
CA PHE A 304 8.89 25.01 -13.81
C PHE A 304 10.20 25.79 -14.06
N PRO A 305 10.66 26.63 -13.13
CA PRO A 305 11.71 27.62 -13.42
C PRO A 305 13.14 27.07 -13.38
N ILE A 306 13.35 25.86 -12.82
CA ILE A 306 14.69 25.27 -12.69
C ILE A 306 14.96 24.32 -13.87
N ASN A 307 15.85 24.74 -14.76
CA ASN A 307 16.21 24.00 -15.96
C ASN A 307 17.53 23.21 -15.82
N GLU A 308 18.33 23.49 -14.82
CA GLU A 308 19.63 22.85 -14.57
C GLU A 308 19.80 22.57 -13.08
N LYS A 309 20.40 21.42 -12.74
CA LYS A 309 20.65 20.96 -11.38
C LYS A 309 19.36 20.85 -10.56
N LYS A 310 18.22 20.55 -11.19
CA LYS A 310 16.93 20.35 -10.52
C LYS A 310 17.05 19.26 -9.46
N GLN A 311 17.81 18.22 -9.75
CA GLN A 311 18.04 17.08 -8.88
C GLN A 311 18.63 17.46 -7.50
N GLU A 312 19.48 18.49 -7.41
CA GLU A 312 20.05 18.95 -6.13
C GLU A 312 18.97 19.54 -5.20
N TYR A 313 17.99 20.26 -5.75
CA TYR A 313 16.87 20.81 -4.98
C TYR A 313 15.93 19.70 -4.52
N PHE A 314 15.66 18.72 -5.40
CA PHE A 314 14.87 17.54 -5.06
C PHE A 314 15.53 16.71 -3.97
N ALA A 315 16.83 16.44 -4.05
CA ALA A 315 17.55 15.68 -3.03
C ALA A 315 17.43 16.33 -1.64
N LYS A 316 17.53 17.66 -1.57
CA LYS A 316 17.34 18.37 -0.29
C LYS A 316 15.89 18.27 0.20
N SER A 317 14.92 18.53 -0.68
CA SER A 317 13.50 18.51 -0.33
C SER A 317 13.04 17.12 0.11
N HIS A 318 13.44 16.09 -0.63
CA HIS A 318 13.15 14.70 -0.35
C HIS A 318 13.77 14.25 0.99
N LEU A 319 15.06 14.54 1.23
CA LEU A 319 15.70 14.22 2.51
C LEU A 319 15.04 14.97 3.69
N PHE A 320 14.65 16.23 3.51
CA PHE A 320 13.91 16.96 4.51
C PHE A 320 12.59 16.25 4.88
N LEU A 321 11.80 15.85 3.88
CA LEU A 321 10.53 15.16 4.07
C LEU A 321 10.71 13.81 4.78
N HIS A 322 11.69 13.01 4.35
CA HIS A 322 12.05 11.75 4.99
C HIS A 322 12.39 11.94 6.48
N ILE A 323 13.23 12.94 6.81
CA ILE A 323 13.60 13.25 8.20
C ILE A 323 12.38 13.61 9.06
N VAL A 324 11.55 14.57 8.62
CA VAL A 324 10.42 15.03 9.45
C VAL A 324 9.32 13.98 9.60
N GLN A 325 9.22 13.03 8.66
CA GLN A 325 8.21 11.96 8.67
C GLN A 325 8.67 10.74 9.47
N GLU A 326 9.92 10.30 9.28
CA GLU A 326 10.41 9.03 9.83
C GLU A 326 11.23 9.19 11.11
N HIS A 327 11.89 10.34 11.29
CA HIS A 327 12.82 10.58 12.41
C HIS A 327 12.34 11.65 13.40
N ASP A 328 11.23 12.33 13.10
CA ASP A 328 10.53 13.29 13.98
C ASP A 328 11.41 14.42 14.53
N PHE A 329 12.34 14.94 13.72
CA PHE A 329 13.08 16.16 14.01
C PHE A 329 13.14 17.10 12.80
N VAL A 330 13.48 18.37 13.01
CA VAL A 330 13.58 19.37 11.94
C VAL A 330 15.06 19.74 11.72
N PRO A 331 15.63 19.48 10.54
CA PRO A 331 17.01 19.82 10.25
C PRO A 331 17.17 21.35 10.15
N GLU A 332 18.30 21.86 10.64
CA GLU A 332 18.64 23.29 10.54
C GLU A 332 19.20 23.62 9.16
N THR A 333 20.07 22.75 8.66
CA THR A 333 20.66 22.84 7.32
C THR A 333 20.81 21.45 6.72
N ILE A 334 20.63 21.38 5.41
CA ILE A 334 20.94 20.20 4.59
C ILE A 334 21.89 20.66 3.48
N GLU A 335 23.10 20.12 3.48
CA GLU A 335 24.11 20.40 2.47
C GLU A 335 24.47 19.13 1.72
N LEU A 336 24.44 19.18 0.38
CA LEU A 336 24.90 18.07 -0.45
C LEU A 336 26.42 18.19 -0.58
N VAL A 337 27.14 17.18 -0.08
CA VAL A 337 28.60 17.21 0.04
C VAL A 337 29.27 16.51 -1.14
N LYS A 338 28.71 15.37 -1.57
CA LYS A 338 29.30 14.57 -2.64
C LYS A 338 28.24 13.89 -3.49
N GLN A 339 28.41 13.99 -4.80
CA GLN A 339 27.68 13.20 -5.78
C GLN A 339 28.41 11.88 -6.05
N LEU A 340 27.66 10.79 -6.14
CA LEU A 340 28.14 9.44 -6.44
C LEU A 340 27.25 8.79 -7.50
N ASP A 341 27.82 8.54 -8.68
CA ASP A 341 27.13 7.85 -9.78
C ASP A 341 27.59 6.38 -9.81
N ILE A 342 26.64 5.45 -9.72
CA ILE A 342 26.88 4.00 -9.66
C ILE A 342 25.86 3.24 -10.50
N GLU A 343 25.98 1.91 -10.55
CA GLU A 343 25.00 1.03 -11.19
C GLU A 343 24.23 0.23 -10.14
N ASN A 344 22.92 0.08 -10.32
CA ASN A 344 22.08 -0.73 -9.43
C ASN A 344 22.24 -2.25 -9.70
N SER A 345 21.40 -3.08 -9.08
CA SER A 345 21.38 -4.54 -9.27
C SER A 345 21.01 -4.97 -10.70
N TYR A 346 20.34 -4.10 -11.47
CA TYR A 346 19.96 -4.24 -12.87
C TYR A 346 20.94 -3.55 -13.83
N ASN A 347 22.13 -3.13 -13.34
CA ASN A 347 23.14 -2.39 -14.12
C ASN A 347 22.64 -1.07 -14.73
N GLN A 348 21.58 -0.48 -14.16
CA GLN A 348 21.07 0.81 -14.58
C GLN A 348 21.85 1.92 -13.86
N PRO A 349 22.26 2.98 -14.57
CA PRO A 349 23.00 4.08 -13.99
C PRO A 349 22.10 4.90 -13.06
N ILE A 350 22.54 5.07 -11.81
CA ILE A 350 21.83 5.82 -10.79
C ILE A 350 22.78 6.76 -10.03
N ARG A 351 22.22 7.84 -9.48
CA ARG A 351 22.93 8.84 -8.69
C ARG A 351 22.45 8.88 -7.25
N TYR A 352 23.41 8.95 -6.33
CA TYR A 352 23.21 9.28 -4.94
C TYR A 352 23.95 10.57 -4.56
N TYR A 353 23.46 11.22 -3.53
CA TYR A 353 24.10 12.34 -2.87
C TYR A 353 24.39 11.98 -1.42
N LEU A 354 25.64 12.11 -1.02
CA LEU A 354 26.02 12.20 0.37
C LEU A 354 25.68 13.62 0.84
N ALA A 355 24.89 13.71 1.90
CA ALA A 355 24.47 14.94 2.51
C ALA A 355 24.93 15.03 3.98
N SER A 356 25.16 16.25 4.45
CA SER A 356 25.36 16.56 5.86
C SER A 356 24.13 17.29 6.39
N VAL A 357 23.56 16.78 7.46
CA VAL A 357 22.34 17.29 8.10
C VAL A 357 22.68 17.85 9.47
N SER A 358 22.46 19.14 9.70
CA SER A 358 22.72 19.75 11.01
C SER A 358 21.46 19.73 11.89
N HIS A 359 21.58 19.26 13.13
CA HIS A 359 20.51 19.25 14.13
C HIS A 359 21.08 19.22 15.55
N ASP A 360 20.65 20.11 16.45
CA ASP A 360 21.03 20.14 17.89
C ASP A 360 22.53 19.91 18.15
N ASP A 361 23.39 20.73 17.53
CA ASP A 361 24.86 20.67 17.55
C ASP A 361 25.49 19.39 16.96
N GLN A 362 24.68 18.50 16.39
CA GLN A 362 25.12 17.31 15.67
C GLN A 362 25.12 17.54 14.17
N VAL A 363 26.04 16.88 13.47
CA VAL A 363 26.04 16.81 12.01
C VAL A 363 25.91 15.34 11.63
N ILE A 364 24.75 14.98 11.10
CA ILE A 364 24.38 13.60 10.79
C ILE A 364 24.67 13.36 9.29
N PRO A 365 25.39 12.29 8.92
CA PRO A 365 25.53 11.89 7.54
C PRO A 365 24.24 11.28 7.00
N ALA A 366 23.92 11.56 5.76
CA ALA A 366 22.75 11.00 5.09
C ALA A 366 23.08 10.67 3.64
N TRP A 367 22.43 9.65 3.11
CA TRP A 367 22.42 9.38 1.68
C TRP A 367 21.03 9.64 1.13
N VAL A 368 20.97 10.27 -0.03
CA VAL A 368 19.72 10.59 -0.72
C VAL A 368 19.85 10.16 -2.16
N GLY A 369 18.83 9.54 -2.72
CA GLY A 369 18.80 9.25 -4.14
C GLY A 369 18.62 7.78 -4.45
N ALA A 370 19.40 7.31 -5.42
CA ALA A 370 19.05 6.33 -6.43
C ALA A 370 18.25 6.95 -7.60
N TYR A 371 18.60 8.18 -7.96
CA TYR A 371 18.01 8.87 -9.10
C TYR A 371 18.45 8.23 -10.42
N SER A 372 17.50 7.90 -11.29
CA SER A 372 17.79 7.28 -12.59
C SER A 372 18.50 8.24 -13.54
N LEU A 373 19.61 7.80 -14.12
CA LEU A 373 20.37 8.55 -15.13
C LEU A 373 20.13 7.99 -16.55
N GLU A 374 19.12 7.14 -16.75
CA GLU A 374 18.89 6.47 -18.04
C GLU A 374 18.39 7.40 -19.15
N GLU A 375 17.66 8.46 -18.79
CA GLU A 375 17.03 9.38 -19.74
C GLU A 375 17.71 10.75 -19.75
N GLU A 376 17.92 11.30 -18.56
CA GLU A 376 18.49 12.62 -18.34
C GLU A 376 19.51 12.57 -17.19
N ASP A 377 20.60 13.33 -17.34
CA ASP A 377 21.63 13.45 -16.30
C ASP A 377 21.12 14.12 -15.01
N ASP A 378 20.03 14.88 -15.09
CA ASP A 378 19.46 15.66 -13.99
C ASP A 378 18.04 15.18 -13.65
N SER A 379 17.74 13.90 -13.93
CA SER A 379 16.42 13.31 -13.67
C SER A 379 16.02 13.40 -12.20
N ILE A 380 14.72 13.59 -11.97
CA ILE A 380 14.13 13.60 -10.63
C ILE A 380 13.49 12.25 -10.25
N HIS A 381 13.42 11.32 -11.19
CA HIS A 381 12.91 9.97 -10.93
C HIS A 381 13.92 9.22 -10.07
N MET A 382 13.48 8.77 -8.90
CA MET A 382 14.33 8.18 -7.87
C MET A 382 13.79 6.82 -7.47
N TRP A 383 14.68 5.86 -7.22
CA TRP A 383 14.36 4.62 -6.54
C TRP A 383 14.48 4.84 -5.04
N GLU A 384 13.67 4.18 -4.22
CA GLU A 384 13.76 4.35 -2.76
C GLU A 384 15.17 3.96 -2.28
N GLY A 385 15.84 4.87 -1.57
CA GLY A 385 17.24 4.69 -1.19
C GLY A 385 17.80 5.76 -0.27
N THR A 386 16.92 6.61 0.26
CA THR A 386 17.24 7.70 1.18
C THR A 386 17.31 7.17 2.60
N TYR A 387 18.35 7.53 3.35
CA TYR A 387 18.46 7.15 4.77
C TYR A 387 19.48 8.03 5.53
N LEU A 388 19.33 8.08 6.86
CA LEU A 388 20.33 8.63 7.77
C LEU A 388 21.36 7.57 8.18
N GLU A 389 22.64 7.94 8.16
CA GLU A 389 23.73 7.11 8.69
C GLU A 389 23.91 7.33 10.20
N ASP A 390 24.22 6.24 10.91
CA ASP A 390 24.61 6.31 12.32
C ASP A 390 25.95 7.04 12.50
N GLY A 391 26.03 7.88 13.53
CA GLY A 391 27.24 8.58 13.95
C GLY A 391 27.30 10.05 13.53
N GLN A 392 28.48 10.66 13.66
CA GLN A 392 28.69 12.06 13.26
C GLN A 392 29.41 12.12 11.91
N PHE A 393 28.98 13.04 11.04
CA PHE A 393 29.57 13.28 9.71
C PHE A 393 31.08 13.50 9.78
N ASN A 394 31.55 14.22 10.80
CA ASN A 394 32.96 14.59 10.93
C ASN A 394 33.85 13.47 11.50
N GLU A 395 33.29 12.31 11.87
CA GLU A 395 34.08 11.17 12.37
C GLU A 395 34.79 10.39 11.25
N LYS A 396 34.30 10.50 10.01
CA LYS A 396 34.83 9.81 8.83
C LYS A 396 35.18 10.82 7.75
N SER A 397 36.11 10.46 6.86
CA SER A 397 36.32 11.23 5.63
C SER A 397 35.19 11.00 4.63
N ILE A 398 35.04 11.89 3.65
CA ILE A 398 34.07 11.72 2.56
C ILE A 398 34.30 10.38 1.83
N GLU A 399 35.56 10.02 1.60
CA GLU A 399 35.94 8.76 0.96
C GLU A 399 35.59 7.54 1.81
N GLU A 400 35.69 7.64 3.14
CA GLU A 400 35.29 6.57 4.05
C GLU A 400 33.76 6.36 4.04
N HIS A 401 32.96 7.43 4.02
CA HIS A 401 31.51 7.34 3.83
C HIS A 401 31.17 6.67 2.49
N VAL A 402 31.82 7.08 1.41
CA VAL A 402 31.63 6.48 0.08
C VAL A 402 31.98 4.99 0.10
N GLN A 403 33.10 4.61 0.72
CA GLN A 403 33.50 3.20 0.78
C GLN A 403 32.48 2.35 1.56
N LEU A 404 32.02 2.82 2.72
CA LEU A 404 31.00 2.13 3.51
C LEU A 404 29.68 1.98 2.75
N PHE A 405 29.27 3.02 2.03
CA PHE A 405 28.11 2.98 1.16
C PHE A 405 28.25 1.90 0.08
N MET A 406 29.39 1.86 -0.61
CA MET A 406 29.66 0.87 -1.65
C MET A 406 29.71 -0.56 -1.09
N ASP A 407 30.30 -0.75 0.08
CA ASP A 407 30.35 -2.06 0.76
C ASP A 407 28.95 -2.52 1.15
N LYS A 408 28.10 -1.62 1.66
CA LYS A 408 26.70 -1.91 1.98
C LYS A 408 25.93 -2.34 0.73
N ARG A 409 26.05 -1.60 -0.37
CA ARG A 409 25.38 -1.92 -1.64
C ARG A 409 25.88 -3.22 -2.26
N ALA A 410 27.17 -3.54 -2.12
CA ALA A 410 27.70 -4.83 -2.55
C ALA A 410 27.08 -5.98 -1.75
N ASN A 411 26.96 -5.83 -0.43
CA ASN A 411 26.33 -6.83 0.43
C ASN A 411 24.83 -6.99 0.13
N GLU A 412 24.08 -5.89 0.00
CA GLU A 412 22.66 -5.91 -0.39
C GLU A 412 22.47 -6.63 -1.75
N LYS A 413 23.33 -6.36 -2.73
CA LYS A 413 23.30 -7.04 -4.03
C LYS A 413 23.55 -8.55 -3.92
N GLU A 414 24.41 -8.98 -3.01
CA GLU A 414 24.64 -10.40 -2.74
C GLU A 414 23.46 -11.05 -2.02
N GLU A 415 22.86 -10.36 -1.05
CA GLU A 415 21.65 -10.80 -0.33
C GLU A 415 20.47 -10.94 -1.29
N ASP A 416 20.17 -9.92 -2.08
CA ASP A 416 19.11 -9.91 -3.09
C ASP A 416 19.28 -11.04 -4.11
N ALA A 417 20.51 -11.29 -4.58
CA ALA A 417 20.79 -12.38 -5.51
C ALA A 417 20.45 -13.77 -4.97
N SER A 418 20.31 -13.91 -3.65
CA SER A 418 19.97 -15.16 -2.95
C SER A 418 18.51 -15.23 -2.48
N LEU A 419 17.79 -14.11 -2.46
CA LEU A 419 16.42 -14.00 -1.97
C LEU A 419 15.43 -14.69 -2.93
N VAL A 420 14.54 -15.52 -2.39
CA VAL A 420 13.49 -16.19 -3.18
C VAL A 420 12.20 -15.39 -3.09
N HIS A 421 11.88 -14.63 -4.13
CA HIS A 421 10.66 -13.82 -4.20
C HIS A 421 9.42 -14.65 -4.52
N TYR A 422 9.57 -15.76 -5.23
CA TYR A 422 8.46 -16.63 -5.58
C TYR A 422 8.89 -18.09 -5.71
N GLU A 423 8.03 -19.01 -5.27
CA GLU A 423 8.20 -20.45 -5.44
C GLU A 423 6.90 -21.12 -5.91
N GLY A 424 6.92 -21.68 -7.11
CA GLY A 424 5.83 -22.46 -7.68
C GLY A 424 6.18 -23.96 -7.82
N LYS A 425 5.20 -24.81 -7.48
CA LYS A 425 5.26 -26.28 -7.67
C LYS A 425 3.98 -26.79 -8.33
N PRO A 426 4.02 -27.93 -9.06
CA PRO A 426 2.85 -28.53 -9.68
C PRO A 426 1.71 -28.77 -8.68
N LYS A 427 0.61 -28.01 -8.82
CA LYS A 427 -0.58 -28.22 -7.99
C LYS A 427 -1.46 -29.35 -8.59
N ILE A 428 -2.11 -30.12 -7.73
CA ILE A 428 -3.14 -31.08 -8.14
C ILE A 428 -4.44 -30.31 -8.34
N SER A 429 -5.12 -30.51 -9.48
CA SER A 429 -6.40 -29.86 -9.78
C SER A 429 -7.43 -30.18 -8.70
N LYS A 430 -8.25 -29.19 -8.29
CA LYS A 430 -9.36 -29.40 -7.34
C LYS A 430 -10.31 -30.53 -7.80
N TRP A 431 -10.51 -30.68 -9.11
CA TRP A 431 -11.30 -31.78 -9.70
C TRP A 431 -10.70 -33.17 -9.47
N PHE A 432 -9.40 -33.28 -9.21
CA PHE A 432 -8.80 -34.56 -8.87
C PHE A 432 -9.36 -35.12 -7.55
N TYR A 433 -9.76 -34.25 -6.61
CA TYR A 433 -10.39 -34.68 -5.36
C TYR A 433 -11.80 -35.28 -5.57
N ALA A 434 -12.47 -34.96 -6.68
CA ALA A 434 -13.71 -35.64 -7.05
C ALA A 434 -13.48 -37.14 -7.29
N TRP A 435 -12.29 -37.56 -7.74
CA TRP A 435 -11.96 -38.98 -7.87
C TRP A 435 -11.88 -39.68 -6.51
N TYR A 436 -11.43 -39.00 -5.45
CA TYR A 436 -11.46 -39.56 -4.09
C TYR A 436 -12.90 -39.70 -3.56
N LEU A 437 -13.78 -38.75 -3.86
CA LEU A 437 -15.20 -38.85 -3.51
C LEU A 437 -15.89 -39.99 -4.27
N LEU A 438 -15.60 -40.13 -5.56
CA LEU A 438 -16.07 -41.24 -6.39
C LEU A 438 -15.52 -42.58 -5.88
N LEU A 439 -14.24 -42.62 -5.48
CA LEU A 439 -13.61 -43.78 -4.86
C LEU A 439 -14.26 -44.14 -3.53
N ALA A 440 -14.64 -43.17 -2.70
CA ALA A 440 -15.31 -43.40 -1.42
C ALA A 440 -16.73 -43.97 -1.62
N LEU A 441 -17.51 -43.40 -2.54
CA LEU A 441 -18.85 -43.91 -2.91
C LEU A 441 -18.77 -45.32 -3.47
N ARG A 442 -17.80 -45.56 -4.37
CA ARG A 442 -17.56 -46.88 -4.96
C ARG A 442 -17.07 -47.88 -3.93
N GLY A 443 -16.22 -47.45 -3.00
CA GLY A 443 -15.78 -48.24 -1.85
C GLY A 443 -16.96 -48.68 -0.99
N TYR A 444 -17.85 -47.76 -0.63
CA TYR A 444 -19.07 -48.08 0.13
C TYR A 444 -19.95 -49.11 -0.59
N GLN A 445 -20.15 -48.96 -1.90
CA GLN A 445 -20.90 -49.93 -2.71
C GLN A 445 -20.19 -51.29 -2.78
N ALA A 446 -18.86 -51.31 -2.92
CA ALA A 446 -18.06 -52.53 -2.96
C ALA A 446 -18.15 -53.33 -1.66
N PHE A 447 -18.01 -52.65 -0.51
CA PHE A 447 -18.04 -53.30 0.80
C PHE A 447 -19.46 -53.68 1.25
N SER A 448 -20.49 -52.97 0.80
CA SER A 448 -21.89 -53.31 1.11
C SER A 448 -22.41 -54.49 0.29
N THR A 449 -21.98 -54.64 -0.97
CA THR A 449 -22.39 -55.75 -1.85
C THR A 449 -21.55 -57.02 -1.64
N MET A 450 -20.37 -56.91 -1.02
CA MET A 450 -19.41 -58.00 -0.82
C MET A 450 -19.07 -58.76 -2.11
N ASP A 451 -19.19 -58.11 -3.28
CA ASP A 451 -18.86 -58.68 -4.57
C ASP A 451 -17.33 -58.66 -4.77
N PRO A 452 -16.66 -59.83 -4.89
CA PRO A 452 -15.20 -59.91 -5.04
C PRO A 452 -14.68 -59.21 -6.30
N VAL A 453 -15.47 -59.19 -7.39
CA VAL A 453 -15.09 -58.54 -8.65
C VAL A 453 -15.12 -57.03 -8.47
N TYR A 454 -16.15 -56.53 -7.80
CA TYR A 454 -16.35 -55.11 -7.57
C TYR A 454 -15.33 -54.54 -6.57
N ILE A 455 -14.97 -55.30 -5.54
CA ILE A 455 -13.87 -54.98 -4.61
C ILE A 455 -12.54 -54.89 -5.37
N SER A 456 -12.22 -55.90 -6.19
CA SER A 456 -10.96 -55.94 -6.95
C SER A 456 -10.81 -54.74 -7.91
N LEU A 457 -11.87 -54.36 -8.61
CA LEU A 457 -11.89 -53.18 -9.49
C LEU A 457 -11.72 -51.87 -8.73
N THR A 458 -12.30 -51.79 -7.53
CA THR A 458 -12.22 -50.59 -6.68
C THR A 458 -10.82 -50.42 -6.09
N THR A 459 -10.18 -51.52 -5.65
CA THR A 459 -8.78 -51.49 -5.18
C THR A 459 -7.81 -51.09 -6.29
N LEU A 460 -8.02 -51.56 -7.52
CA LEU A 460 -7.18 -51.19 -8.66
C LEU A 460 -7.33 -49.70 -9.01
N LEU A 461 -8.55 -49.16 -8.95
CA LEU A 461 -8.79 -47.72 -9.12
C LEU A 461 -8.14 -46.90 -7.99
N ALA A 462 -8.24 -47.35 -6.74
CA ALA A 462 -7.58 -46.71 -5.59
C ALA A 462 -6.07 -46.64 -5.79
N ALA A 463 -5.45 -47.75 -6.20
CA ALA A 463 -4.03 -47.83 -6.45
C ALA A 463 -3.59 -46.85 -7.55
N LEU A 464 -4.37 -46.72 -8.63
CA LEU A 464 -4.09 -45.76 -9.71
C LEU A 464 -4.17 -44.30 -9.24
N ILE A 465 -5.22 -43.93 -8.51
CA ILE A 465 -5.41 -42.56 -8.00
C ILE A 465 -4.28 -42.20 -7.02
N VAL A 466 -3.99 -43.06 -6.05
CA VAL A 466 -2.94 -42.83 -5.05
C VAL A 466 -1.56 -42.80 -5.69
N SER A 467 -1.25 -43.72 -6.61
CA SER A 467 0.03 -43.73 -7.31
C SER A 467 0.24 -42.47 -8.16
N TYR A 468 -0.80 -41.99 -8.84
CA TYR A 468 -0.73 -40.74 -9.59
C TYR A 468 -0.54 -39.52 -8.67
N HIS A 469 -1.26 -39.48 -7.54
CA HIS A 469 -1.09 -38.43 -6.53
C HIS A 469 0.34 -38.38 -6.00
N ILE A 470 0.91 -39.54 -5.63
CA ILE A 470 2.30 -39.65 -5.15
C ILE A 470 3.29 -39.26 -6.25
N TYR A 471 3.07 -39.73 -7.49
CA TYR A 471 3.92 -39.36 -8.63
C TYR A 471 3.94 -37.84 -8.83
N LYS A 472 2.77 -37.20 -8.87
CA LYS A 472 2.65 -35.76 -9.14
C LYS A 472 3.17 -34.89 -7.97
N THR A 473 3.02 -35.32 -6.72
CA THR A 473 3.44 -34.53 -5.54
C THR A 473 4.89 -34.79 -5.09
N LYS A 474 5.40 -36.02 -5.24
CA LYS A 474 6.73 -36.39 -4.71
C LYS A 474 7.78 -36.71 -5.77
N LEU A 475 7.38 -37.17 -6.96
CA LEU A 475 8.34 -37.63 -7.98
C LEU A 475 8.54 -36.62 -9.12
N VAL A 476 7.57 -35.74 -9.36
CA VAL A 476 7.72 -34.64 -10.33
C VAL A 476 8.52 -33.50 -9.68
N LYS A 477 9.84 -33.52 -9.87
CA LYS A 477 10.74 -32.41 -9.54
C LYS A 477 10.63 -31.29 -10.58
N LYS A 478 9.46 -30.67 -10.67
CA LYS A 478 9.26 -29.43 -11.43
C LYS A 478 9.12 -28.30 -10.42
N LYS A 479 9.89 -27.24 -10.61
CA LYS A 479 9.86 -26.06 -9.75
C LYS A 479 10.12 -24.83 -10.61
N ILE A 480 9.41 -23.75 -10.32
CA ILE A 480 9.64 -22.43 -10.89
C ILE A 480 9.90 -21.49 -9.73
N GLU A 481 10.95 -20.70 -9.84
CA GLU A 481 11.38 -19.78 -8.78
C GLU A 481 11.70 -18.44 -9.41
N ILE A 482 11.47 -17.37 -8.65
CA ILE A 482 12.08 -16.07 -8.89
C ILE A 482 13.09 -15.88 -7.77
N VAL A 483 14.38 -15.87 -8.10
CA VAL A 483 15.49 -15.75 -7.15
C VAL A 483 16.31 -14.53 -7.54
N GLY A 484 16.37 -13.54 -6.66
CA GLY A 484 16.83 -12.19 -6.98
C GLY A 484 16.18 -11.68 -8.26
N ASN A 485 17.01 -11.28 -9.23
CA ASN A 485 16.56 -10.79 -10.53
C ASN A 485 16.40 -11.87 -11.62
N VAL A 486 16.26 -13.15 -11.25
CA VAL A 486 16.26 -14.27 -12.21
C VAL A 486 15.02 -15.15 -12.06
N VAL A 487 14.32 -15.42 -13.17
CA VAL A 487 13.29 -16.48 -13.23
C VAL A 487 13.95 -17.79 -13.61
N ARG A 488 13.82 -18.82 -12.76
CA ARG A 488 14.44 -20.15 -12.92
C ARG A 488 13.40 -21.25 -12.98
N TYR A 489 13.39 -22.02 -14.08
CA TYR A 489 12.63 -23.27 -14.19
C TYR A 489 13.55 -24.47 -14.05
N THR A 490 13.19 -25.38 -13.15
CA THR A 490 13.91 -26.64 -12.90
C THR A 490 13.05 -27.83 -13.32
N GLU A 491 13.55 -28.67 -14.23
CA GLU A 491 12.94 -29.95 -14.61
C GLU A 491 13.98 -31.07 -14.61
N LYS A 492 13.82 -32.08 -13.73
CA LYS A 492 14.67 -33.29 -13.67
C LYS A 492 16.19 -32.96 -13.70
N ASP A 493 16.58 -31.99 -12.88
CA ASP A 493 17.96 -31.52 -12.70
C ASP A 493 18.54 -30.67 -13.88
N ALA A 494 17.71 -30.33 -14.89
CA ALA A 494 18.03 -29.28 -15.86
C ALA A 494 17.45 -27.93 -15.38
N HIS A 495 18.28 -26.88 -15.45
CA HIS A 495 17.89 -25.52 -15.10
C HIS A 495 17.88 -24.64 -16.36
N SER A 496 16.76 -23.96 -16.58
CA SER A 496 16.62 -22.89 -17.56
C SER A 496 16.33 -21.60 -16.82
N GLN A 497 16.95 -20.50 -17.24
CA GLN A 497 16.80 -19.22 -16.56
C GLN A 497 16.77 -18.04 -17.53
N ILE A 498 16.15 -16.93 -17.08
CA ILE A 498 16.13 -15.64 -17.77
C ILE A 498 16.20 -14.52 -16.72
N LEU A 499 16.95 -13.47 -17.00
CA LEU A 499 16.98 -12.26 -16.18
C LEU A 499 15.66 -11.51 -16.33
N LEU A 500 15.14 -10.92 -15.25
CA LEU A 500 13.90 -10.15 -15.28
C LEU A 500 13.96 -9.01 -16.30
N GLU A 501 15.10 -8.29 -16.38
CA GLU A 501 15.34 -7.22 -17.35
C GLU A 501 15.27 -7.66 -18.83
N ASP A 502 15.58 -8.92 -19.10
CA ASP A 502 15.56 -9.48 -20.46
C ASP A 502 14.15 -9.89 -20.90
N ILE A 503 13.17 -9.88 -19.99
CA ILE A 503 11.80 -10.27 -20.29
C ILE A 503 11.14 -9.18 -21.12
N LYS A 504 10.61 -9.58 -22.27
CA LYS A 504 9.76 -8.73 -23.11
C LYS A 504 8.29 -8.90 -22.83
N LYS A 505 7.87 -10.16 -22.73
CA LYS A 505 6.47 -10.50 -22.50
C LYS A 505 6.32 -11.90 -21.94
N ILE A 506 5.27 -12.08 -21.16
CA ILE A 506 4.84 -13.34 -20.58
C ILE A 506 3.44 -13.63 -21.12
N THR A 507 3.25 -14.82 -21.69
CA THR A 507 1.98 -15.20 -22.31
C THR A 507 1.58 -16.62 -21.95
N ILE A 508 0.27 -16.85 -21.86
CA ILE A 508 -0.31 -18.18 -21.69
C ILE A 508 -0.66 -18.72 -23.07
N GLN A 509 -0.03 -19.83 -23.45
CA GLN A 509 -0.21 -20.47 -24.75
C GLN A 509 -0.70 -21.90 -24.61
N LYS A 510 -1.34 -22.40 -25.66
CA LYS A 510 -1.64 -23.83 -25.75
C LYS A 510 -0.34 -24.58 -26.00
N SER A 511 -0.07 -25.63 -25.21
CA SER A 511 1.14 -26.43 -25.35
C SER A 511 1.28 -26.96 -26.78
N ASN A 512 2.44 -26.71 -27.38
CA ASN A 512 2.70 -26.98 -28.78
C ASN A 512 3.67 -28.16 -28.93
N MET A 513 3.34 -29.39 -28.46
CA MET A 513 4.20 -30.55 -28.75
C MET A 513 3.56 -31.95 -28.75
N LYS A 514 4.04 -32.74 -29.71
CA LYS A 514 3.66 -34.10 -30.17
C LYS A 514 3.84 -35.24 -29.15
N THR A 515 4.05 -34.99 -27.87
CA THR A 515 4.60 -36.00 -26.92
C THR A 515 3.71 -36.35 -25.72
N ARG A 516 2.48 -35.81 -25.59
CA ARG A 516 1.57 -36.17 -24.48
C ARG A 516 0.20 -36.58 -24.97
N LEU A 517 -0.01 -37.90 -25.08
CA LEU A 517 -1.25 -38.51 -25.59
C LEU A 517 -2.50 -38.20 -24.74
N LEU A 518 -2.34 -37.72 -23.51
CA LEU A 518 -3.42 -37.48 -22.53
C LEU A 518 -3.67 -36.00 -22.22
N ASP A 519 -2.92 -35.06 -22.81
CA ASP A 519 -2.79 -33.69 -22.29
C ASP A 519 -3.15 -32.59 -23.32
N ARG A 520 -4.12 -32.88 -24.19
CA ARG A 520 -4.55 -32.07 -25.36
C ARG A 520 -5.10 -30.66 -25.04
N ARG A 521 -5.24 -30.31 -23.76
CA ARG A 521 -5.73 -29.00 -23.29
C ARG A 521 -4.75 -28.29 -22.34
N SER A 522 -3.52 -28.79 -22.19
CA SER A 522 -2.53 -28.18 -21.30
C SER A 522 -2.11 -26.80 -21.80
N GLN A 523 -2.18 -25.81 -20.90
CA GLN A 523 -1.63 -24.48 -21.10
C GLN A 523 -0.21 -24.42 -20.53
N VAL A 524 0.63 -23.65 -21.19
CA VAL A 524 2.00 -23.35 -20.78
C VAL A 524 2.17 -21.85 -20.67
N VAL A 525 3.00 -21.43 -19.72
CA VAL A 525 3.50 -20.05 -19.64
C VAL A 525 4.76 -19.99 -20.48
N ALA A 526 4.79 -19.08 -21.44
CA ALA A 526 5.92 -18.81 -22.32
C ALA A 526 6.45 -17.41 -22.05
N ILE A 527 7.70 -17.33 -21.63
CA ILE A 527 8.45 -16.09 -21.40
C ILE A 527 9.32 -15.81 -22.63
N TYR A 528 9.11 -14.64 -23.22
CA TYR A 528 9.84 -14.16 -24.37
C TYR A 528 10.91 -13.16 -23.95
N ASN A 529 12.11 -13.29 -24.52
CA ASN A 529 13.15 -12.29 -24.34
C ASN A 529 12.90 -11.04 -25.21
N LYS A 530 13.71 -9.98 -25.04
CA LYS A 530 13.67 -8.74 -25.85
C LYS A 530 13.75 -8.98 -27.36
N GLN A 531 14.41 -10.05 -27.82
CA GLN A 531 14.45 -10.47 -29.24
C GLN A 531 13.23 -11.28 -29.69
N ASN A 532 12.18 -11.35 -28.87
CA ASN A 532 10.91 -12.05 -29.14
C ASN A 532 11.08 -13.56 -29.39
N LYS A 533 12.11 -14.17 -28.80
CA LYS A 533 12.32 -15.62 -28.78
C LYS A 533 11.87 -16.19 -27.44
N VAL A 534 11.29 -17.39 -27.44
CA VAL A 534 10.93 -18.10 -26.21
C VAL A 534 12.22 -18.46 -25.47
N ALA A 535 12.42 -17.85 -24.30
CA ALA A 535 13.56 -18.08 -23.44
C ALA A 535 13.25 -19.11 -22.35
N LEU A 536 12.01 -19.09 -21.84
CA LEU A 536 11.52 -20.03 -20.83
C LEU A 536 10.11 -20.49 -21.18
N GLU A 537 9.85 -21.79 -21.06
CA GLU A 537 8.50 -22.36 -21.21
C GLU A 537 8.27 -23.39 -20.10
N PHE A 538 7.17 -23.25 -19.37
CA PHE A 538 6.81 -24.18 -18.30
C PHE A 538 5.29 -24.41 -18.21
N PRO A 539 4.83 -25.55 -17.67
CA PRO A 539 3.40 -25.83 -17.52
C PRO A 539 2.71 -24.83 -16.59
N LEU A 540 1.52 -24.35 -16.96
CA LEU A 540 0.72 -23.41 -16.15
C LEU A 540 0.43 -23.97 -14.74
N GLU A 541 0.27 -25.29 -14.61
CA GLU A 541 0.04 -25.95 -13.32
C GLU A 541 1.19 -25.81 -12.30
N CYS A 542 2.36 -25.35 -12.73
CA CYS A 542 3.52 -25.12 -11.86
C CYS A 542 3.48 -23.77 -11.15
N VAL A 543 2.59 -22.85 -11.56
CA VAL A 543 2.45 -21.51 -10.98
C VAL A 543 1.01 -21.24 -10.57
N SER A 544 0.84 -20.41 -9.55
CA SER A 544 -0.32 -19.53 -9.45
C SER A 544 -0.03 -18.34 -10.34
N TYR A 545 -0.68 -18.25 -11.50
CA TYR A 545 -0.25 -17.30 -12.55
C TYR A 545 -0.40 -15.86 -12.10
N ASP A 546 -1.47 -15.52 -11.39
CA ASP A 546 -1.73 -14.16 -10.93
C ASP A 546 -0.69 -13.73 -9.88
N GLU A 547 -0.37 -14.59 -8.91
CA GLU A 547 0.72 -14.34 -7.94
C GLU A 547 2.08 -14.22 -8.64
N PHE A 548 2.38 -15.12 -9.58
CA PHE A 548 3.64 -15.08 -10.34
C PHE A 548 3.75 -13.82 -11.19
N ALA A 549 2.65 -13.43 -11.86
CA ALA A 549 2.57 -12.22 -12.67
C ALA A 549 2.77 -10.98 -11.80
N PHE A 550 2.10 -10.92 -10.65
CA PHE A 550 2.23 -9.82 -9.68
C PHE A 550 3.69 -9.66 -9.21
N VAL A 551 4.34 -10.74 -8.78
CA VAL A 551 5.74 -10.68 -8.32
C VAL A 551 6.69 -10.25 -9.46
N VAL A 552 6.46 -10.72 -10.70
CA VAL A 552 7.27 -10.24 -11.84
C VAL A 552 7.03 -8.76 -12.08
N ASP A 553 5.78 -8.30 -12.06
CA ASP A 553 5.40 -6.90 -12.27
C ASP A 553 6.07 -6.00 -11.22
N GLU A 554 5.94 -6.34 -9.94
CA GLU A 554 6.56 -5.64 -8.81
C GLU A 554 8.09 -5.53 -8.97
N LEU A 555 8.75 -6.64 -9.31
CA LEU A 555 10.21 -6.68 -9.49
C LEU A 555 10.69 -6.06 -10.81
N THR A 556 9.78 -5.58 -11.67
CA THR A 556 10.11 -4.96 -12.96
C THR A 556 9.45 -3.61 -13.21
N ASP A 557 8.63 -3.10 -12.28
CA ASP A 557 7.90 -1.84 -12.43
C ASP A 557 8.85 -0.64 -12.65
N HIS A 558 10.02 -0.68 -12.03
CA HIS A 558 11.06 0.32 -12.20
C HIS A 558 11.79 0.27 -13.56
N LEU A 559 11.63 -0.80 -14.34
CA LEU A 559 12.35 -0.96 -15.61
C LEU A 559 11.71 -0.07 -16.68
N LYS A 560 12.56 0.65 -17.43
CA LYS A 560 12.15 1.47 -18.57
C LYS A 560 11.28 0.72 -19.58
N GLU A 561 11.66 -0.52 -19.89
CA GLU A 561 10.86 -1.41 -20.71
C GLU A 561 10.28 -2.55 -19.86
N GLN A 562 9.19 -2.25 -19.17
CA GLN A 562 8.44 -3.25 -18.41
C GLN A 562 8.03 -4.45 -19.29
N PRO A 563 8.07 -5.68 -18.76
CA PRO A 563 7.59 -6.84 -19.48
C PRO A 563 6.08 -6.75 -19.69
N HIS A 564 5.62 -7.04 -20.90
CA HIS A 564 4.18 -7.14 -21.14
C HIS A 564 3.63 -8.47 -20.61
N ILE A 565 2.92 -8.42 -19.48
CA ILE A 565 2.32 -9.59 -18.85
C ILE A 565 0.87 -9.74 -19.31
N GLN A 566 0.55 -10.89 -19.92
CA GLN A 566 -0.83 -11.20 -20.29
C GLN A 566 -1.65 -11.48 -19.04
N GLN A 567 -2.70 -10.70 -18.76
CA GLN A 567 -3.65 -11.02 -17.67
C GLN A 567 -4.52 -12.23 -18.05
N GLN A 568 -4.90 -13.06 -17.05
CA GLN A 568 -5.63 -14.30 -17.25
C GLN A 568 -7.14 -14.10 -17.45
#